data_AF-A0A2S5MGY6-F1
#
_entry.id   AF-A0A2S5MGY6-F1
#
_cell.length_a   1.000
_cell.length_b   1.000
_cell.length_c   1.000
_cell.angle_alpha   90.00
_cell.angle_beta   90.00
_cell.angle_gamma   90.00
#
_symmetry.space_group_name_H-M   'P 1'
#
loop_
_entity.id
_entity.type
_entity.pdbx_description
1 polymer ?
#
loop_
_entity_poly.entity_id
_entity_poly.type
_entity_poly.pdbx_seq_one_letter_code
_entity_poly.pdbx_strand_id
1 'polypeptide(L)'
;MKTFATLYRRIDAATSTQHKRQALIDYLRLAVGDPEQYASAAWTVYFLAGGKPRQMISTKLLRQLALEATDLPEWLIDECYHSVGDLAETLALLLPPPTRVEDAPLDLWM
;
A
#
# COMPACT_ATOMS: atom_id res chain seq x y z
N MET A 1 4.13 7.59 3.59
CA MET A 1 3.64 6.39 2.90
C MET A 1 4.69 5.72 2.01
N LYS A 2 5.45 6.44 1.18
CA LYS A 2 6.46 5.83 0.27
C LYS A 2 7.51 4.97 0.97
N THR A 3 7.97 5.38 2.15
CA THR A 3 8.93 4.61 2.97
C THR A 3 8.36 3.26 3.39
N PHE A 4 7.09 3.22 3.82
CA PHE A 4 6.40 1.99 4.17
C PHE A 4 6.22 1.07 2.94
N ALA A 5 5.76 1.61 1.80
CA ALA A 5 5.63 0.82 0.57
C ALA A 5 6.97 0.24 0.09
N THR A 6 8.08 0.97 0.31
CA THR A 6 9.43 0.49 0.02
C THR A 6 9.86 -0.64 0.97
N LEU A 7 9.58 -0.51 2.27
CA LEU A 7 9.79 -1.59 3.23
C LEU A 7 8.97 -2.84 2.85
N TYR A 8 7.69 -2.67 2.54
CA TYR A 8 6.78 -3.77 2.22
C TYR A 8 7.30 -4.56 1.01
N ARG A 9 7.67 -3.87 -0.08
CA ARG A 9 8.30 -4.50 -1.26
C ARG A 9 9.61 -5.22 -0.93
N ARG A 10 10.44 -4.65 -0.06
CA ARG A 10 11.71 -5.28 0.36
C ARG A 10 11.47 -6.54 1.18
N ILE A 11 10.42 -6.57 2.02
CA ILE A 11 10.03 -7.75 2.79
C ILE A 11 9.43 -8.82 1.87
N ASP A 12 8.57 -8.42 0.92
CA ASP A 12 7.90 -9.33 -0.01
C ASP A 12 8.90 -10.04 -0.94
N ALA A 13 9.85 -9.29 -1.49
CA ALA A 13 10.92 -9.83 -2.32
C ALA A 13 11.97 -10.67 -1.56
N ALA A 14 11.95 -10.68 -0.22
CA ALA A 14 12.96 -11.36 0.57
C ALA A 14 12.71 -12.88 0.68
N THR A 15 13.71 -13.66 0.24
CA THR A 15 13.70 -15.13 0.25
C THR A 15 14.15 -15.75 1.58
N SER A 16 14.60 -14.95 2.55
CA SER A 16 15.06 -15.43 3.86
C SER A 16 14.50 -14.62 5.02
N THR A 17 14.24 -15.29 6.15
CA THR A 17 13.80 -14.63 7.39
C THR A 17 14.81 -13.60 7.88
N GLN A 18 16.11 -13.84 7.65
CA GLN A 18 17.17 -12.91 8.03
C GLN A 18 17.09 -11.60 7.23
N HIS A 19 16.81 -11.67 5.93
CA HIS A 19 16.64 -10.47 5.10
C HIS A 19 15.38 -9.68 5.49
N LYS A 20 14.27 -10.36 5.79
CA LYS A 20 13.05 -9.71 6.31
C LYS A 20 13.33 -8.98 7.62
N ARG A 21 14.06 -9.63 8.54
CA ARG A 21 14.47 -9.03 9.82
C ARG A 21 15.35 -7.82 9.62
N GLN A 22 16.33 -7.90 8.72
CA GLN A 22 17.23 -6.77 8.45
C GLN A 22 16.46 -5.57 7.89
N ALA A 23 15.52 -5.79 6.96
CA ALA A 23 14.68 -4.73 6.42
C ALA A 23 13.87 -4.00 7.51
N LEU A 24 13.31 -4.75 8.47
CA LEU A 24 12.59 -4.19 9.62
C LEU A 24 13.51 -3.39 10.55
N ILE A 25 14.69 -3.92 10.86
CA ILE A 25 15.68 -3.23 11.70
C ILE A 25 16.09 -1.92 11.06
N ASP A 26 16.40 -1.92 9.76
CA ASP A 26 16.81 -0.72 9.03
C ASP A 26 15.70 0.35 9.07
N TYR A 27 14.45 -0.05 8.82
CA TYR A 27 13.30 0.85 8.88
C TYR A 27 13.08 1.44 10.28
N LEU A 28 13.08 0.60 11.33
CA LEU A 28 12.84 1.06 12.69
C LEU A 28 13.98 1.95 13.23
N ARG A 29 15.22 1.71 12.81
CA ARG A 29 16.36 2.58 13.17
C ARG A 29 16.20 4.00 12.62
N LEU A 30 15.68 4.14 11.41
CA LEU A 30 15.37 5.45 10.83
C LEU A 30 14.32 6.17 11.68
N ALA A 31 13.28 5.46 12.12
CA ALA A 31 12.23 6.04 12.94
C ALA A 31 12.72 6.43 14.35
N VAL A 32 13.57 5.63 15.01
CA VAL A 32 14.10 5.94 16.36
C VAL A 32 14.92 7.24 16.37
N GLY A 33 15.52 7.63 15.25
CA GLY A 33 16.29 8.87 15.13
C GLY A 33 15.43 10.13 15.05
N ASP A 34 14.11 10.01 14.91
CA ASP A 34 13.21 11.13 14.60
C ASP A 34 11.82 10.92 15.22
N PRO A 35 11.45 11.69 16.28
CA PRO A 35 10.15 11.59 16.92
C PRO A 35 8.93 11.72 16.00
N GLU A 36 9.04 12.46 14.89
CA GLU A 36 7.94 12.62 13.92
C GLU A 36 7.59 11.30 13.23
N GLN A 37 8.52 10.34 13.20
CA GLN A 37 8.33 9.04 12.55
C GLN A 37 7.75 7.97 13.49
N TYR A 38 7.62 8.25 14.78
CA TYR A 38 7.17 7.25 15.76
C TYR A 38 5.77 6.73 15.45
N ALA A 39 4.86 7.62 15.03
CA ALA A 39 3.50 7.24 14.66
C ALA A 39 3.48 6.36 13.39
N SER A 40 4.20 6.76 12.35
CA SER A 40 4.40 5.96 11.13
C SER A 40 5.00 4.57 11.43
N ALA A 41 5.95 4.49 12.36
CA ALA A 41 6.57 3.24 12.77
C ALA A 41 5.59 2.33 13.53
N ALA A 42 4.79 2.89 14.44
CA ALA A 42 3.76 2.16 15.16
C ALA A 42 2.72 1.55 14.21
N TRP A 43 2.23 2.35 13.24
CA TRP A 43 1.32 1.86 12.21
C TRP A 43 1.93 0.75 11.36
N THR A 44 3.20 0.90 10.97
CA THR A 44 3.93 -0.13 10.22
C THR A 44 3.97 -1.46 10.96
N VAL A 45 4.30 -1.45 12.26
CA VAL A 45 4.31 -2.66 13.09
C VAL A 45 2.91 -3.25 13.22
N TYR A 46 1.89 -2.42 13.45
CA TYR A 46 0.49 -2.85 13.51
C TYR A 46 0.07 -3.62 12.25
N PHE A 47 0.34 -3.06 11.06
CA PHE A 47 0.01 -3.71 9.79
C PHE A 47 0.74 -5.04 9.58
N LEU A 48 2.05 -5.06 9.82
CA LEU A 48 2.87 -6.26 9.60
C LEU A 48 2.58 -7.37 10.63
N ALA A 49 2.01 -7.02 11.79
CA ALA A 49 1.48 -7.97 12.76
C ALA A 49 0.09 -8.53 12.37
N GLY A 50 -0.44 -8.16 11.20
CA GLY A 50 -1.76 -8.58 10.73
C GLY A 50 -2.91 -7.68 11.20
N GLY A 51 -2.59 -6.54 11.81
CA GLY A 51 -3.56 -5.51 12.16
C GLY A 51 -4.26 -4.99 10.92
N LYS A 52 -5.60 -4.89 10.98
CA LYS A 52 -6.43 -4.38 9.90
C LYS A 52 -7.23 -3.19 10.41
N PRO A 53 -7.00 -1.97 9.90
CA PRO A 53 -7.85 -0.84 10.21
C PRO A 53 -9.26 -1.14 9.71
N ARG A 54 -10.24 -0.51 10.34
CA ARG A 54 -11.64 -0.67 9.94
C ARG A 54 -11.77 -0.26 8.48
N GLN A 55 -12.34 -1.15 7.66
CA GLN A 55 -12.59 -0.84 6.26
C GLN A 55 -13.57 0.34 6.16
N MET A 56 -13.08 1.49 5.69
CA MET A 56 -13.88 2.70 5.53
C MET A 56 -14.60 2.76 4.18
N ILE A 57 -14.09 2.06 3.17
CA ILE A 57 -14.56 2.14 1.78
C ILE A 57 -14.90 0.73 1.28
N SER A 58 -16.08 0.58 0.66
CA SER A 58 -16.50 -0.70 0.07
C SER A 58 -15.74 -0.99 -1.23
N THR A 59 -15.53 -2.28 -1.53
CA THR A 59 -14.92 -2.71 -2.80
C THR A 59 -15.74 -2.27 -4.01
N LYS A 60 -17.06 -2.21 -3.87
CA LYS A 60 -17.98 -1.68 -4.89
C LYS A 60 -17.66 -0.22 -5.22
N LEU A 61 -17.45 0.63 -4.21
CA LEU A 61 -17.12 2.03 -4.43
C LEU A 61 -15.75 2.19 -5.09
N LEU A 62 -14.75 1.39 -4.70
CA LEU A 62 -13.43 1.41 -5.36
C LEU A 62 -13.52 1.08 -6.85
N ARG A 63 -14.30 0.06 -7.21
CA ARG A 63 -14.54 -0.30 -8.61
C ARG A 63 -15.22 0.81 -9.39
N GLN A 64 -16.24 1.43 -8.80
CA GLN A 64 -16.92 2.57 -9.43
C GLN A 64 -15.95 3.73 -9.69
N LEU A 65 -15.14 4.11 -8.70
CA LEU A 65 -14.16 5.19 -8.86
C LEU A 65 -13.11 4.87 -9.93
N ALA A 66 -12.74 3.60 -10.08
CA ALA A 66 -11.81 3.19 -11.14
C ALA A 66 -12.43 3.30 -12.54
N LEU A 67 -13.71 2.95 -12.70
CA LEU A 67 -14.43 3.17 -13.96
C LEU A 67 -14.43 4.65 -14.33
N GLU A 68 -14.80 5.50 -13.35
CA GLU A 68 -14.85 6.95 -13.53
C GLU A 68 -13.46 7.56 -13.85
N ALA A 69 -12.38 7.01 -13.26
CA ALA A 69 -11.03 7.53 -13.44
C ALA A 69 -10.33 7.06 -14.72
N THR A 70 -10.73 5.92 -15.30
CA THR A 70 -10.02 5.28 -16.41
C THR A 70 -10.74 5.40 -17.76
N ASP A 71 -12.03 5.76 -17.76
CA ASP A 71 -12.90 5.77 -18.94
C ASP A 71 -12.94 4.41 -19.67
N LEU A 72 -12.61 3.32 -18.96
CA LEU A 72 -12.67 1.96 -19.49
C LEU A 72 -14.08 1.39 -19.30
N PRO A 73 -14.55 0.54 -20.24
CA PRO A 73 -15.82 -0.14 -20.07
C PRO A 73 -15.72 -1.17 -18.93
N GLU A 74 -16.82 -1.38 -18.21
CA GLU A 74 -16.87 -2.25 -17.02
C GLU A 74 -16.36 -3.68 -17.29
N TRP A 75 -16.75 -4.26 -18.42
CA TRP A 75 -16.34 -5.61 -18.80
C TRP A 75 -14.81 -5.75 -18.90
N LEU A 76 -14.09 -4.69 -19.26
CA LEU A 76 -12.63 -4.74 -19.39
C LEU A 76 -11.95 -4.72 -18.02
N ILE A 77 -12.49 -3.95 -17.06
CA ILE A 77 -11.99 -3.98 -15.68
C ILE A 77 -12.22 -5.36 -15.07
N ASP A 78 -13.36 -5.98 -15.36
CA ASP A 78 -13.63 -7.35 -14.92
C ASP A 78 -12.65 -8.36 -15.54
N GLU A 79 -12.36 -8.27 -16.83
CA GLU A 79 -11.38 -9.15 -17.47
C GLU A 79 -9.97 -8.96 -16.87
N CYS A 80 -9.54 -7.72 -16.64
CA CYS A 80 -8.28 -7.43 -15.96
C CYS A 80 -8.25 -8.04 -14.55
N TYR A 81 -9.34 -7.88 -13.79
CA TYR A 81 -9.44 -8.48 -12.46
C TYR A 81 -9.37 -10.01 -12.50
N HIS A 82 -10.03 -10.67 -13.46
CA HIS A 82 -9.95 -12.13 -13.61
C HIS A 82 -8.53 -12.60 -13.97
N SER A 83 -7.80 -11.81 -14.76
CA SER A 83 -6.41 -12.12 -15.12
C SER A 83 -5.42 -11.90 -13.96
N VAL A 84 -5.63 -10.89 -13.11
CA VAL A 84 -4.71 -10.52 -12.01
C VAL A 84 -5.05 -11.29 -10.72
N GLY A 85 -6.33 -11.44 -10.41
CA GLY A 85 -6.81 -12.14 -9.21
C GLY A 85 -6.82 -11.30 -7.91
N ASP A 86 -6.29 -10.07 -7.94
CA ASP A 86 -6.28 -9.15 -6.81
C ASP A 86 -6.81 -7.76 -7.21
N LEU A 87 -7.78 -7.24 -6.44
CA LEU A 87 -8.41 -5.96 -6.76
C LEU A 87 -7.44 -4.79 -6.57
N ALA A 88 -6.62 -4.80 -5.53
CA ALA A 88 -5.71 -3.69 -5.26
C ALA A 88 -4.65 -3.59 -6.36
N GLU A 89 -4.08 -4.72 -6.78
CA GLU A 89 -3.15 -4.78 -7.91
C GLU A 89 -3.83 -4.37 -9.23
N THR A 90 -5.03 -4.88 -9.50
CA THR A 90 -5.81 -4.48 -10.70
C THR A 90 -5.98 -2.96 -10.76
N LEU A 91 -6.42 -2.34 -9.65
CA LEU A 91 -6.61 -0.89 -9.60
C LEU A 91 -5.28 -0.14 -9.73
N ALA A 92 -4.22 -0.61 -9.09
CA ALA A 92 -2.89 0.01 -9.18
C ALA A 92 -2.33 -0.01 -10.61
N LEU A 93 -2.67 -1.02 -11.41
CA LEU A 93 -2.26 -1.15 -12.82
C LEU A 93 -3.13 -0.34 -13.78
N LEU A 94 -4.42 -0.19 -13.50
CA LEU A 94 -5.38 0.48 -14.39
C LEU A 94 -5.46 2.00 -14.19
N LEU A 95 -5.25 2.49 -12.96
CA LEU A 95 -5.40 3.91 -12.67
C LEU A 95 -4.41 4.75 -13.49
N PRO A 96 -4.84 5.91 -14.02
CA PRO A 96 -3.96 6.79 -14.77
C PRO A 96 -2.81 7.29 -13.88
N PRO A 97 -1.67 7.69 -14.48
CA PRO A 97 -0.58 8.30 -13.74
C PRO A 97 -1.06 9.50 -12.89
N PRO A 98 -0.57 9.64 -11.66
CA PRO A 98 -1.03 10.71 -10.77
C PRO A 98 -0.65 12.09 -11.33
N THR A 99 -1.60 13.02 -11.33
CA THR A 99 -1.38 14.42 -11.74
C THR A 99 -0.68 15.24 -10.66
N ARG A 100 -0.70 14.77 -9.41
CA ARG A 100 -0.02 15.37 -8.26
C ARG A 100 0.69 14.29 -7.46
N VAL A 101 1.90 14.58 -7.01
CA VAL A 101 2.62 13.75 -6.05
C VAL A 101 2.41 14.31 -4.65
N GLU A 102 1.94 13.46 -3.74
CA GLU A 102 1.89 13.74 -2.32
C GLU A 102 2.90 12.86 -1.59
N ASP A 103 3.69 13.46 -0.70
CA ASP A 103 4.67 12.74 0.13
C ASP A 103 4.30 12.81 1.60
N ALA A 104 3.05 12.48 1.90
CA ALA A 104 2.54 12.39 3.25
C ALA A 104 3.08 11.14 3.97
N PRO A 105 3.43 11.22 5.27
CA PRO A 105 3.88 10.08 6.06
C PRO A 105 2.73 9.08 6.29
N LEU A 106 3.03 7.84 6.71
CA LEU A 106 2.00 6.79 6.79
C LEU A 106 0.88 7.17 7.76
N ASP A 107 1.24 7.76 8.89
CA ASP A 107 0.32 8.18 9.96
C ASP A 107 -0.68 9.26 9.54
N LEU A 108 -0.42 10.06 8.50
CA LEU A 108 -1.42 11.00 7.97
C LEU A 108 -2.53 10.30 7.18
N TRP A 109 -2.24 9.13 6.61
CA TRP A 109 -3.21 8.33 5.85
C TRP A 109 -4.06 7.42 6.74
N MET A 110 -3.70 7.32 8.03
CA MET A 110 -4.32 6.43 9.00
C MET A 110 -5.27 7.14 9.94
#